data_AF-A0A1V5TFC1-F1
#
_entry.id   AF-A0A1V5TFC1-F1
#
_cell.length_a   1.000
_cell.length_b   1.000
_cell.length_c   1.000
_cell.angle_alpha   90.00
_cell.angle_beta   90.00
_cell.angle_gamma   90.00
#
_symmetry.space_group_name_H-M   'P 1'
#
loop_
_entity.id
_entity.type
_entity.pdbx_description
1 polymer ?
#
loop_
_entity_poly.entity_id
_entity_poly.type
_entity_poly.pdbx_seq_one_letter_code
_entity_poly.pdbx_strand_id
1 'polypeptide(L)'
;MFVFCAVVLVSIIRSIGKGNVPNVFGYSFLNVTTGSMLPTYKPGDIVVAKKTRIADLRERDIISFYAIEPAIEGLPNTHRIIKIDIVDGRYYIITKGDANLVNDPYPVFEENLIGKAVANLPGAGKAVSVLQNRAVIFFLLILPLMVIMVMEIKHIASLTGKKDPPQSAGKEGNETVPPEDERPQQENDKRK
;
A
#
# COMPACT_ATOMS: atom_id res chain seq x y z
N MET A 1 -2.28 17.35 -3.92
CA MET A 1 -2.53 15.90 -3.70
C MET A 1 -1.32 15.03 -4.09
N PHE A 2 -0.81 15.10 -5.32
CA PHE A 2 0.38 14.30 -5.74
C PHE A 2 1.63 14.48 -4.88
N VAL A 3 2.00 15.72 -4.55
CA VAL A 3 3.16 16.01 -3.68
C VAL A 3 2.95 15.44 -2.28
N PHE A 4 1.72 15.52 -1.76
CA PHE A 4 1.37 14.95 -0.46
C PHE A 4 1.49 13.41 -0.47
N CYS A 5 0.96 12.74 -1.49
CA CYS A 5 1.11 11.28 -1.65
C CYS A 5 2.58 10.86 -1.81
N ALA A 6 3.39 11.62 -2.55
CA ALA A 6 4.81 11.35 -2.74
C ALA A 6 5.59 11.51 -1.42
N VAL A 7 5.31 12.54 -0.63
CA VAL A 7 5.92 12.73 0.69
C VAL A 7 5.53 11.61 1.64
N VAL A 8 4.25 11.23 1.71
CA VAL A 8 3.78 10.09 2.53
C VAL A 8 4.45 8.79 2.09
N LEU A 9 4.58 8.55 0.79
CA LEU A 9 5.23 7.37 0.26
C LEU A 9 6.72 7.31 0.63
N VAL A 10 7.45 8.43 0.50
CA VAL A 10 8.86 8.54 0.87
C VAL A 10 9.04 8.36 2.39
N SER A 11 8.14 8.89 3.21
CA SER A 11 8.14 8.68 4.66
C SER A 11 7.92 7.22 5.04
N ILE A 12 7.00 6.51 4.37
CA ILE A 12 6.77 5.08 4.57
C ILE A 12 8.02 4.27 4.16
N ILE A 13 8.62 4.58 3.01
CA ILE A 13 9.85 3.92 2.53
C ILE A 13 11.02 4.13 3.51
N ARG A 14 11.20 5.35 4.05
CA ARG A 14 12.21 5.61 5.10
C ARG A 14 11.94 4.86 6.40
N SER A 15 10.66 4.67 6.76
CA SER A 15 10.27 3.99 8.00
C SER A 15 10.48 2.48 7.97
N ILE A 16 10.56 1.85 6.79
CA ILE A 16 10.80 0.41 6.63
C ILE A 16 12.29 0.03 6.90
N GLY A 17 13.13 1.00 7.27
CA GLY A 17 14.59 0.84 7.44
C GLY A 17 15.08 0.25 8.77
N LYS A 18 14.23 -0.40 9.58
CA LYS A 18 14.68 -1.10 10.80
C LYS A 18 13.96 -2.44 10.85
N GLY A 19 14.69 -3.54 10.99
CA GLY A 19 14.21 -4.93 10.99
C GLY A 19 13.21 -5.32 12.10
N ASN A 20 12.44 -4.35 12.60
CA ASN A 20 11.34 -4.55 13.51
C ASN A 20 10.13 -5.09 12.74
N VAL A 21 9.45 -6.07 13.31
CA VAL A 21 8.19 -6.59 12.80
C VAL A 21 7.18 -5.43 12.68
N PRO A 22 6.57 -5.21 11.50
CA PRO A 22 5.60 -4.14 11.32
C PRO A 22 4.45 -4.29 12.31
N ASN A 23 4.20 -3.23 13.09
CA ASN A 23 3.10 -3.18 14.03
C ASN A 23 2.04 -2.18 13.54
N VAL A 24 0.85 -2.67 13.26
CA VAL A 24 -0.29 -1.88 12.78
C VAL A 24 -1.40 -1.97 13.82
N PHE A 25 -1.70 -0.87 14.51
CA PHE A 25 -2.69 -0.80 15.60
C PHE A 25 -2.49 -1.84 16.71
N GLY A 26 -1.24 -2.20 17.04
CA GLY A 26 -0.94 -3.21 18.05
C GLY A 26 -0.94 -4.65 17.55
N TYR A 27 -1.16 -4.88 16.25
CA TYR A 27 -1.07 -6.19 15.62
C TYR A 27 0.18 -6.32 14.76
N SER A 28 0.82 -7.47 14.84
CA SER A 28 2.00 -7.84 14.09
C SER A 28 1.69 -9.09 13.25
N PHE A 29 2.15 -9.10 12.00
CA PHE A 29 1.93 -10.21 11.08
C PHE A 29 3.25 -10.91 10.83
N LEU A 30 3.35 -12.19 11.22
CA LEU A 30 4.59 -12.96 11.17
C LEU A 30 4.42 -14.18 10.27
N ASN A 31 5.40 -14.40 9.41
CA ASN A 31 5.43 -15.57 8.53
C ASN A 31 6.07 -16.75 9.25
N VAL A 32 5.39 -17.90 9.23
CA VAL A 32 5.91 -19.15 9.77
C VAL A 32 6.83 -19.78 8.72
N THR A 33 8.13 -19.86 9.00
CA THR A 33 9.13 -20.36 8.06
C THR A 33 9.55 -21.80 8.33
N THR A 34 9.46 -22.25 9.57
CA THR A 34 9.89 -23.58 10.01
C THR A 34 8.71 -24.44 10.46
N GLY A 35 8.96 -25.73 10.64
CA GLY A 35 7.97 -26.69 11.15
C GLY A 35 7.91 -26.80 12.68
N SER A 36 8.55 -25.89 13.44
CA SER A 36 8.65 -26.01 14.91
C SER A 36 7.29 -25.94 15.61
N MET A 37 6.30 -25.30 14.98
CA MET A 37 4.94 -25.14 15.50
C MET A 37 3.94 -26.16 14.93
N LEU A 38 4.40 -27.21 14.23
CA LEU A 38 3.50 -28.27 13.80
C LEU A 38 2.91 -29.03 15.01
N PRO A 39 1.63 -29.47 14.95
CA PRO A 39 0.68 -29.29 13.85
C PRO A 39 -0.09 -27.96 13.88
N THR A 40 0.11 -27.13 14.91
CA THR A 40 -0.64 -25.89 15.16
C THR A 40 -0.51 -24.87 14.04
N TYR A 41 0.73 -24.58 13.62
CA TYR A 41 1.03 -23.71 12.49
C TYR A 41 1.92 -24.41 11.48
N LYS A 42 1.64 -24.21 10.20
CA LYS A 42 2.40 -24.82 9.10
C LYS A 42 3.35 -23.79 8.49
N PRO A 43 4.49 -24.22 7.93
CA PRO A 43 5.31 -23.35 7.10
C PRO A 43 4.47 -22.68 5.99
N GLY A 44 4.57 -21.36 5.88
CA GLY A 44 3.77 -20.55 4.96
C GLY A 44 2.46 -20.00 5.53
N ASP A 45 2.16 -20.25 6.81
CA ASP A 45 1.08 -19.59 7.53
C ASP A 45 1.48 -18.18 7.98
N ILE A 46 0.49 -17.29 8.13
CA ILE A 46 0.68 -15.99 8.79
C ILE A 46 0.05 -16.01 10.17
N VAL A 47 0.88 -15.80 11.19
CA VAL A 47 0.42 -15.60 12.56
C VAL A 47 0.16 -14.12 12.79
N VAL A 48 -1.01 -13.82 13.34
CA VAL A 48 -1.36 -12.49 13.81
C VAL A 48 -1.10 -12.43 15.31
N ALA A 49 -0.10 -11.67 15.71
CA ALA A 49 0.26 -11.46 17.11
C ALA A 49 -0.25 -10.11 17.59
N LYS A 50 -1.00 -10.09 18.70
CA LYS A 50 -1.46 -8.87 19.37
C LYS A 50 -0.48 -8.50 20.48
N LYS A 51 -0.04 -7.24 20.50
CA LYS A 51 0.75 -6.68 21.59
C LYS A 51 0.00 -6.90 22.91
N THR A 52 0.61 -7.64 23.81
CA THR A 52 0.03 -8.11 25.07
C THR A 52 1.07 -7.92 26.16
N ARG A 53 0.67 -7.47 27.35
CA ARG A 53 1.60 -7.35 28.47
C ARG A 53 1.96 -8.73 29.00
N ILE A 54 3.18 -8.88 29.48
CA ILE A 54 3.67 -10.18 29.98
C ILE A 54 2.81 -10.72 31.14
N ALA A 55 2.29 -9.83 31.99
CA ALA A 55 1.40 -10.18 33.10
C ALA A 55 0.04 -10.75 32.68
N ASP A 56 -0.39 -10.52 31.43
CA ASP A 56 -1.66 -11.03 30.89
C ASP A 56 -1.48 -12.40 30.17
N LEU A 57 -0.24 -12.88 30.04
CA LEU A 57 0.10 -14.16 29.43
C LEU A 57 -0.09 -15.32 30.40
N ARG A 58 -0.38 -16.49 29.84
CA ARG A 58 -0.56 -17.73 30.59
C ARG A 58 0.20 -18.87 29.95
N GLU A 59 0.48 -19.91 30.73
CA GLU A 59 0.96 -21.18 30.18
C GLU A 59 0.02 -21.65 29.06
N ARG A 60 0.63 -22.29 28.06
CA ARG A 60 0.00 -22.75 26.80
C ARG A 60 -0.35 -21.66 25.80
N ASP A 61 -0.24 -20.37 26.14
CA ASP A 61 -0.34 -19.31 25.15
C ASP A 61 0.78 -19.45 24.12
N ILE A 62 0.52 -19.03 22.89
CA ILE A 62 1.53 -18.96 21.84
C ILE A 62 1.94 -17.51 21.70
N ILE A 63 3.23 -17.25 21.74
CA ILE A 63 3.78 -15.90 21.67
C ILE A 63 4.79 -15.81 20.54
N SER A 64 4.87 -14.61 19.96
CA SER A 64 5.96 -14.22 19.09
C SER A 64 6.91 -13.30 19.87
N PHE A 65 8.20 -13.48 19.69
CA PHE A 65 9.25 -12.74 20.38
C PHE A 65 10.51 -12.66 19.51
N TYR A 66 11.41 -11.72 19.81
CA TYR A 66 12.73 -11.68 19.21
C TYR A 66 13.65 -12.67 19.93
N ALA A 67 14.25 -13.60 19.19
CA ALA A 67 15.14 -14.57 19.78
C ALA A 67 16.46 -13.93 20.20
N ILE A 68 16.98 -14.34 21.36
CA ILE A 68 18.32 -14.00 21.86
C ILE A 68 19.31 -15.15 21.64
N GLU A 69 18.84 -16.25 21.07
CA GLU A 69 19.69 -17.37 20.68
C GLU A 69 20.65 -16.94 19.56
N PRO A 70 21.97 -17.22 19.67
CA PRO A 70 22.97 -16.76 18.70
C PRO A 70 22.67 -17.12 17.24
N ALA A 71 22.03 -18.27 16.99
CA ALA A 71 21.73 -18.74 15.64
C ALA A 71 20.66 -17.91 14.92
N ILE A 72 19.77 -17.26 15.68
CA ILE A 72 18.61 -16.52 15.15
C ILE A 72 18.44 -15.17 15.87
N GLU A 73 19.54 -14.60 16.36
CA GLU A 73 19.52 -13.40 17.20
C GLU A 73 18.83 -12.23 16.49
N GLY A 74 17.89 -11.60 17.19
CA GLY A 74 17.11 -10.49 16.67
C GLY A 74 16.07 -10.86 15.62
N LEU A 75 15.96 -12.14 15.23
CA LEU A 75 14.90 -12.62 14.35
C LEU A 75 13.64 -12.97 15.16
N PRO A 76 12.44 -12.74 14.60
CA PRO A 76 11.22 -13.15 15.25
C PRO A 76 11.09 -14.68 15.27
N ASN A 77 10.76 -15.21 16.43
CA ASN A 77 10.41 -16.61 16.65
C ASN A 77 9.02 -16.71 17.30
N THR A 78 8.30 -17.80 17.07
CA THR A 78 6.95 -18.01 17.60
C THR A 78 6.83 -19.39 18.20
N HIS A 79 6.69 -19.48 19.53
CA HIS A 79 6.61 -20.75 20.26
C HIS A 79 5.56 -20.69 21.38
N ARG A 80 5.23 -21.85 21.94
CA ARG A 80 4.25 -21.98 23.02
C ARG A 80 4.92 -21.82 24.37
N ILE A 81 4.27 -21.08 25.28
CA ILE A 81 4.68 -20.96 26.66
C ILE A 81 4.47 -22.30 27.37
N ILE A 82 5.54 -22.85 27.93
CA ILE A 82 5.50 -24.04 28.80
C ILE A 82 5.49 -23.64 30.26
N LYS A 83 6.18 -22.54 30.61
CA LYS A 83 6.27 -22.06 31.98
C LYS A 83 6.51 -20.57 32.03
N ILE A 84 6.01 -19.91 33.07
CA ILE A 84 6.30 -18.51 33.39
C ILE A 84 6.84 -18.47 34.82
N ASP A 85 8.11 -18.10 34.97
CA ASP A 85 8.75 -17.89 36.27
C ASP A 85 8.94 -16.40 36.54
N ILE A 86 8.96 -16.02 37.82
CA ILE A 86 9.27 -14.66 38.27
C ILE A 86 10.45 -14.74 39.22
N VAL A 87 11.58 -14.12 38.85
CA VAL A 87 12.80 -14.08 39.65
C VAL A 87 13.22 -12.61 39.79
N ASP A 88 13.43 -12.14 41.01
CA ASP A 88 13.79 -10.74 41.30
C ASP A 88 12.86 -9.70 40.65
N GLY A 89 11.56 -10.02 40.57
CA GLY A 89 10.55 -9.15 39.96
C GLY A 89 10.57 -9.12 38.44
N ARG A 90 11.37 -9.95 37.77
CA ARG A 90 11.41 -10.08 36.30
C ARG A 90 10.76 -11.37 35.85
N TYR A 91 10.08 -11.31 34.72
CA TYR A 91 9.45 -12.47 34.10
C TYR A 91 10.45 -13.25 33.24
N TYR A 92 10.45 -14.57 33.39
CA TYR A 92 11.21 -15.52 32.62
C TYR A 92 10.24 -16.50 31.98
N ILE A 93 10.00 -16.35 30.68
CA ILE A 93 9.10 -17.25 29.96
C ILE A 93 9.94 -18.36 29.32
N ILE A 94 9.60 -19.60 29.66
CA ILE A 94 10.15 -20.77 28.98
C ILE A 94 9.19 -21.14 27.86
N THR A 95 9.70 -21.13 26.63
CA THR A 95 8.95 -21.50 25.44
C THR A 95 9.42 -22.83 24.87
N LYS A 96 8.58 -23.40 24.00
CA LYS A 96 8.88 -24.59 23.23
C LYS A 96 8.05 -24.60 21.95
N GLY A 97 8.67 -24.94 20.83
CA GLY A 97 7.93 -25.27 19.61
C GLY A 97 7.10 -26.53 19.80
N ASP A 98 5.85 -26.53 19.36
CA ASP A 98 4.93 -27.67 19.51
C ASP A 98 5.48 -29.00 18.97
N ALA A 99 6.29 -28.94 17.90
CA ALA A 99 6.95 -30.10 17.29
C ALA A 99 8.33 -30.40 17.88
N ASN A 100 8.89 -29.52 18.70
CA ASN A 100 10.22 -29.70 19.27
C ASN A 100 10.17 -30.75 20.39
N LEU A 101 11.28 -31.46 20.61
CA LEU A 101 11.37 -32.45 21.71
C LEU A 101 11.72 -31.76 23.04
N VAL A 102 12.61 -30.78 22.98
CA VAL A 102 13.15 -30.06 24.14
C VAL A 102 12.58 -28.64 24.23
N ASN A 103 12.67 -28.05 25.42
CA ASN A 103 12.35 -26.63 25.62
C ASN A 103 13.42 -25.76 24.97
N ASP A 104 13.05 -24.52 24.66
CA ASP A 104 14.00 -23.55 24.16
C ASP A 104 15.04 -23.23 25.26
N PRO A 105 16.34 -23.19 24.93
CA PRO A 105 17.40 -23.03 25.93
C PRO A 105 17.48 -21.60 26.48
N TYR A 106 16.93 -20.62 25.77
CA TYR A 106 16.94 -19.21 26.15
C TYR A 106 15.53 -18.77 26.58
N PRO A 107 15.39 -18.16 27.77
CA PRO A 107 14.11 -17.62 28.20
C PRO A 107 13.74 -16.38 27.38
N VAL A 108 12.44 -16.11 27.30
CA VAL A 108 11.92 -14.89 26.69
C VAL A 108 11.67 -13.85 27.79
N PHE A 109 12.28 -12.69 27.61
CA PHE A 109 12.10 -11.53 28.49
C PHE A 109 11.02 -10.57 27.95
N GLU A 110 10.53 -9.69 28.81
CA GLU A 110 9.48 -8.72 28.46
C GLU A 110 9.91 -7.81 27.30
N GLU A 111 11.17 -7.36 27.27
CA GLU A 111 11.73 -6.54 26.22
C GLU A 111 11.76 -7.20 24.84
N ASN A 112 11.76 -8.54 24.79
CA ASN A 112 11.80 -9.30 23.55
C ASN A 112 10.40 -9.70 23.06
N LEU A 113 9.35 -9.49 23.86
CA LEU A 113 8.00 -9.90 23.52
C LEU A 113 7.41 -9.04 22.39
N ILE A 114 7.02 -9.68 21.29
CA ILE A 114 6.29 -9.02 20.20
C ILE A 114 4.79 -9.02 20.51
N GLY A 115 4.25 -10.17 20.93
CA GLY A 115 2.85 -10.28 21.31
C GLY A 115 2.34 -11.72 21.36
N LYS A 116 1.08 -11.86 21.78
CA LYS A 116 0.36 -13.14 21.84
C LYS A 116 -0.29 -13.42 20.49
N ALA A 117 -0.13 -14.64 19.98
CA ALA A 117 -0.84 -15.08 18.78
C ALA A 117 -2.35 -15.13 19.05
N VAL A 118 -3.13 -14.43 18.23
CA VAL A 118 -4.59 -14.32 18.33
C VAL A 118 -5.32 -14.90 17.12
N ALA A 119 -4.63 -15.02 15.98
CA ALA A 119 -5.18 -15.62 14.77
C ALA A 119 -4.09 -16.24 13.89
N ASN A 120 -4.50 -17.15 13.01
CA ASN A 120 -3.69 -17.75 11.95
C ASN A 120 -4.41 -17.57 10.61
N LEU A 121 -3.68 -17.19 9.57
CA LEU A 121 -4.14 -17.20 8.18
C LEU A 121 -3.35 -18.27 7.41
N PRO A 122 -3.93 -19.47 7.24
CA PRO A 122 -3.24 -20.58 6.58
C PRO A 122 -2.86 -20.26 5.14
N GLY A 123 -1.61 -20.56 4.76
CA GLY A 123 -1.12 -20.36 3.39
C GLY A 123 -0.99 -18.90 2.91
N ALA A 124 -1.29 -17.91 3.75
CA ALA A 124 -1.17 -16.49 3.41
C ALA A 124 0.28 -16.01 3.32
N GLY A 125 1.25 -16.80 3.78
CA GLY A 125 2.67 -16.47 3.78
C GLY A 125 3.22 -16.24 2.37
N LYS A 126 2.68 -16.92 1.36
CA LYS A 126 3.05 -16.67 -0.05
C LYS A 126 2.61 -15.28 -0.51
N ALA A 127 1.38 -14.86 -0.18
CA ALA A 127 0.87 -13.54 -0.54
C ALA A 127 1.66 -12.42 0.16
N VAL A 128 1.98 -12.60 1.45
CA VAL A 128 2.79 -11.65 2.20
C VAL A 128 4.23 -11.60 1.67
N SER A 129 4.84 -12.74 1.34
CA SER A 129 6.18 -12.78 0.76
C SER A 129 6.24 -12.07 -0.60
N VAL A 130 5.23 -12.25 -1.45
CA VAL A 130 5.08 -11.51 -2.71
C VAL A 130 4.96 -10.01 -2.44
N LEU A 131 4.17 -9.60 -1.44
CA LEU A 131 4.04 -8.19 -1.08
C LEU A 131 5.30 -7.62 -0.44
N GLN A 132 6.10 -8.41 0.29
CA GLN A 132 7.39 -7.97 0.86
C GLN A 132 8.46 -7.73 -0.22
N ASN A 133 8.27 -8.24 -1.44
CA ASN A 133 9.17 -7.98 -2.55
C ASN A 133 9.08 -6.52 -2.99
N ARG A 134 10.18 -5.77 -2.81
CA ARG A 134 10.28 -4.34 -3.15
C ARG A 134 9.89 -4.03 -4.60
N ALA A 135 10.22 -4.93 -5.54
CA ALA A 135 9.86 -4.75 -6.94
C ALA A 135 8.35 -4.83 -7.14
N VAL A 136 7.67 -5.76 -6.46
CA VAL A 136 6.22 -5.93 -6.54
C VAL A 136 5.51 -4.71 -6.00
N ILE A 137 5.89 -4.22 -4.80
CA ILE A 137 5.34 -2.96 -4.26
C ILE A 137 5.60 -1.80 -5.21
N PHE A 138 6.80 -1.69 -5.77
CA PHE A 138 7.15 -0.61 -6.70
C PHE A 138 6.23 -0.60 -7.92
N PHE A 139 6.05 -1.74 -8.60
CA PHE A 139 5.15 -1.81 -9.75
C PHE A 139 3.68 -1.59 -9.36
N LEU A 140 3.24 -2.14 -8.22
CA LEU A 140 1.88 -1.97 -7.71
C LEU A 140 1.52 -0.49 -7.46
N LEU A 141 2.48 0.33 -7.05
CA LEU A 141 2.28 1.76 -6.79
C LEU A 141 2.50 2.63 -8.04
N ILE A 142 3.53 2.33 -8.85
CA ILE A 142 3.90 3.15 -10.00
C ILE A 142 2.93 2.96 -11.17
N LEU A 143 2.48 1.73 -11.43
CA LEU A 143 1.58 1.43 -12.54
C LEU A 143 0.26 2.24 -12.50
N PRO A 144 -0.52 2.24 -11.40
CA PRO A 144 -1.75 3.03 -11.35
C PRO A 144 -1.47 4.54 -11.43
N LEU A 145 -0.37 5.01 -10.85
CA LEU A 145 0.03 6.42 -10.94
C LEU A 145 0.36 6.83 -12.37
N MET A 146 1.04 5.96 -13.12
CA MET A 146 1.31 6.14 -14.56
C MET A 146 0.02 6.18 -15.37
N VAL A 147 -0.93 5.28 -15.09
CA VAL A 147 -2.23 5.26 -15.79
C VAL A 147 -2.99 6.55 -15.55
N ILE A 148 -3.08 7.02 -14.28
CA ILE A 148 -3.71 8.30 -13.94
C ILE A 148 -3.00 9.46 -14.64
N MET A 149 -1.67 9.49 -14.64
CA MET A 149 -0.89 10.53 -15.33
C MET A 149 -1.20 10.58 -16.83
N VAL A 150 -1.27 9.45 -17.51
CA VAL A 150 -1.61 9.39 -18.94
C VAL A 150 -3.04 9.85 -19.20
N MET A 151 -3.99 9.48 -18.33
CA MET A 151 -5.38 9.95 -18.45
C MET A 151 -5.48 11.47 -18.29
N GLU A 152 -4.78 12.06 -17.32
CA GLU A 152 -4.75 13.51 -17.12
C GLU A 152 -4.10 14.25 -18.29
N ILE A 153 -3.00 13.73 -18.84
CA ILE A 153 -2.36 14.31 -20.03
C ILE A 153 -3.33 14.33 -21.22
N LYS A 154 -4.06 13.22 -21.45
CA LYS A 154 -5.07 13.16 -22.52
C LYS A 154 -6.23 14.12 -22.27
N HIS A 155 -6.69 14.23 -21.03
CA HIS A 155 -7.75 15.14 -20.65
C HIS A 155 -7.35 16.61 -20.91
N ILE A 156 -6.17 17.02 -20.46
CA ILE A 156 -5.62 18.36 -20.71
C ILE A 156 -5.42 18.62 -22.21
N ALA A 157 -4.86 17.66 -22.95
CA ALA A 157 -4.66 17.80 -24.40
C ALA A 157 -6.00 17.97 -25.15
N SER A 158 -7.07 17.30 -24.71
CA SER A 158 -8.40 17.45 -25.29
C SER A 158 -9.04 18.82 -25.04
N LEU A 159 -8.68 19.48 -23.93
CA LEU A 159 -9.16 20.82 -23.58
C LEU A 159 -8.45 21.91 -24.40
N THR A 160 -7.16 21.74 -24.68
CA THR A 160 -6.38 22.69 -25.51
C THR A 160 -6.64 22.51 -27.02
N GLY A 161 -7.11 21.33 -27.45
CA GLY A 161 -7.36 20.98 -28.84
C GLY A 161 -8.65 21.56 -29.45
N LYS A 162 -9.60 22.05 -28.63
CA LYS A 162 -10.84 22.66 -29.12
C LYS A 162 -10.70 24.18 -29.19
N LYS A 163 -9.94 24.65 -30.18
CA LYS A 163 -9.89 26.07 -30.55
C LYS A 163 -11.01 26.32 -31.55
N ASP A 164 -12.19 26.71 -31.07
CA ASP A 164 -13.24 27.19 -31.97
C ASP A 164 -12.69 28.39 -32.77
N PRO A 165 -12.79 28.41 -34.11
CA PRO A 165 -12.27 29.50 -34.92
C PRO A 165 -13.01 30.81 -34.60
N PRO A 166 -12.35 31.97 -34.73
CA PRO A 166 -12.96 33.24 -34.37
C PRO A 166 -14.13 33.54 -35.31
N GLN A 167 -15.34 33.56 -34.77
CA GLN A 167 -16.50 34.18 -35.42
C GLN A 167 -16.31 35.70 -35.40
N SER A 168 -15.59 36.25 -36.37
CA SER A 168 -15.78 37.64 -36.78
C SER A 168 -15.47 37.78 -38.26
N ALA A 169 -16.51 38.00 -39.06
CA ALA A 169 -16.55 38.91 -40.22
C ALA A 169 -17.77 38.58 -41.10
N GLY A 170 -18.95 38.97 -40.63
CA GLY A 170 -20.17 39.00 -41.43
C GLY A 170 -20.63 40.44 -41.60
N LYS A 171 -19.83 41.27 -42.27
CA LYS A 171 -20.23 42.59 -42.77
C LYS A 171 -19.59 42.78 -44.15
N GLU A 172 -20.21 42.22 -45.18
CA GLU A 172 -20.06 42.69 -46.55
C GLU A 172 -21.43 42.62 -47.22
N GLY A 173 -22.19 43.72 -47.09
CA GLY A 173 -23.20 44.07 -48.07
C GLY A 173 -22.52 44.93 -49.12
N ASN A 174 -22.22 44.36 -50.28
CA ASN A 174 -21.89 45.12 -51.47
C ASN A 174 -22.61 44.46 -52.65
N GLU A 175 -23.79 44.99 -52.97
CA GLU A 175 -24.54 44.62 -54.16
C GLU A 175 -23.76 45.08 -55.39
N THR A 176 -23.27 44.12 -56.16
CA THR A 176 -22.67 44.32 -57.48
C THR A 176 -23.76 44.66 -58.50
N VAL A 177 -23.70 45.88 -59.03
CA VAL A 177 -24.43 46.35 -60.22
C VAL A 177 -23.89 45.62 -61.47
N PRO A 178 -24.74 45.02 -62.33
CA PRO A 178 -24.34 44.55 -63.66
C PRO A 178 -24.33 45.67 -64.71
N PRO A 179 -23.46 45.63 -65.73
CA PRO A 179 -23.38 46.65 -66.78
C PRO A 179 -24.33 46.38 -67.96
N GLU A 180 -24.74 47.48 -68.62
CA GLU A 180 -25.02 47.71 -70.07
C GLU A 180 -25.83 46.63 -70.85
N ASP A 181 -26.81 46.91 -71.72
CA ASP A 181 -27.02 47.98 -72.71
C ASP A 181 -28.43 47.76 -73.30
N GLU A 182 -29.10 48.81 -73.80
CA GLU A 182 -29.91 48.82 -75.04
C GLU A 182 -30.87 50.04 -75.11
N ARG A 183 -30.37 51.09 -75.79
CA ARG A 183 -31.02 51.87 -76.88
C ARG A 183 -32.22 52.83 -76.63
N PRO A 184 -32.44 53.81 -77.56
CA PRO A 184 -32.79 55.18 -77.20
C PRO A 184 -34.17 55.70 -77.68
N GLN A 185 -34.54 56.88 -77.15
CA GLN A 185 -35.46 57.93 -77.64
C GLN A 185 -36.99 57.67 -77.71
N GLN A 186 -37.75 58.50 -76.98
CA GLN A 186 -38.87 59.38 -77.42
C GLN A 186 -39.79 59.72 -76.22
N GLU A 187 -39.88 61.00 -75.82
CA GLU A 187 -40.95 61.95 -76.22
C GLU A 187 -42.31 61.64 -75.54
N ASN A 188 -42.65 62.35 -74.45
CA ASN A 188 -43.77 63.32 -74.42
C ASN A 188 -44.12 63.87 -73.01
N ASP A 189 -44.51 65.14 -73.04
CA ASP A 189 -45.57 65.80 -72.25
C ASP A 189 -45.40 66.05 -70.73
N LYS A 190 -45.01 67.29 -70.39
CA LYS A 190 -45.38 67.95 -69.12
C LYS A 190 -46.32 69.11 -69.39
N ARG A 191 -47.57 68.91 -68.99
CA ARG A 191 -48.51 69.98 -68.61
C ARG A 191 -48.17 70.50 -67.21
N LYS A 192 -48.27 71.84 -67.12
CA LYS A 192 -48.48 72.71 -65.93
C LYS A 192 -47.27 73.03 -65.06
#